data_AF-A0A2G6K809-F1
#
_entry.id   AF-A0A2G6K809-F1
#
_cell.length_a   1.000
_cell.length_b   1.000
_cell.length_c   1.000
_cell.angle_alpha   90.00
_cell.angle_beta   90.00
_cell.angle_gamma   90.00
#
_symmetry.space_group_name_H-M   'P 1'
#
loop_
_entity.id
_entity.type
_entity.pdbx_description
1 polymer ?
#
loop_
_entity_poly.entity_id
_entity_poly.type
_entity_poly.pdbx_seq_one_letter_code
_entity_poly.pdbx_strand_id
1 'polypeptide(L)'
;MQFQYKYHGNTAIANTPTSVGMSFVPDVYRQPTFFAGKLRKHIAFREAMSALHDVVIADLRYTPKDRTAYKAWAAEQEDIWLADMMEEASGVNAQIQEIRAELEGLRKEKYTVMESFYTAQNKYFKYLYRKNYIAWLVLDPVITVHPDELFFECFSRDESSYGKLGCDYDMFKEIHECECGTTNIDYSAHLYNEFQKIREYKETGFIVDPIGFSVQTTGESDYKEVKIDLPDSWVRGFLQVSSAMTLPARTFDLHPMDMYNFLFLLKRQKEKESPRSMRYILKPGEPVKVVFEPWNHEVVCSRSIYKGNEETEVRVWGRRRLFILERLIPVAKRFTISLLGTGMPSFYIADLGDMNFTLGLSGWTANDWTRMGNFDLMAPRAETEPMTQQTVYTALRENWVEDADSLSNRLNLDRKTVLGALSAFTQAGRAIFDLNKKVFRIRELSREALPVDRLRFANEREASANHFIDRKAVTLKSSTGTDGTLRLSGTVKDKKTKYKPELLIDSDERLAQATCTCNFYTQNKLYKGPCEHMLALRIRHSREKV
;
A
#
# COMPACT_ATOMS: atom_id res chain seq x y z
N MET A 1 -6.20 18.10 -17.70
CA MET A 1 -5.25 18.51 -18.74
C MET A 1 -5.79 18.07 -20.09
N GLN A 2 -5.40 18.72 -21.19
CA GLN A 2 -5.52 18.10 -22.53
C GLN A 2 -4.26 17.28 -22.75
N PHE A 3 -4.41 16.02 -23.14
CA PHE A 3 -3.30 15.11 -23.42
C PHE A 3 -3.16 14.97 -24.94
N GLN A 4 -1.92 15.05 -25.45
CA GLN A 4 -1.58 14.75 -26.84
C GLN A 4 -0.64 13.55 -26.87
N TYR A 5 -0.88 12.60 -27.77
CA TYR A 5 -0.21 11.30 -27.79
C TYR A 5 0.42 11.04 -29.17
N LYS A 6 1.61 10.42 -29.20
CA LYS A 6 2.26 9.97 -30.46
C LYS A 6 3.26 8.84 -30.18
N TYR A 7 3.05 7.67 -30.79
CA TYR A 7 3.86 6.46 -30.60
C TYR A 7 3.98 5.62 -31.89
N HIS A 8 5.04 4.80 -32.00
CA HIS A 8 5.30 3.83 -33.07
C HIS A 8 5.53 2.43 -32.45
N GLY A 9 4.66 1.44 -32.70
CA GLY A 9 4.76 0.08 -32.12
C GLY A 9 3.44 -0.45 -31.55
N ASN A 10 3.37 -1.77 -31.31
CA ASN A 10 2.22 -2.53 -30.78
C ASN A 10 2.69 -3.53 -29.70
N THR A 11 1.82 -4.05 -28.83
CA THR A 11 2.11 -5.17 -27.89
C THR A 11 1.77 -6.51 -28.56
N ALA A 12 2.50 -7.62 -28.30
CA ALA A 12 1.99 -8.95 -28.66
C ALA A 12 2.56 -10.13 -27.84
N ILE A 13 2.05 -11.32 -28.13
CA ILE A 13 2.36 -12.60 -27.46
C ILE A 13 2.51 -13.70 -28.52
N ALA A 14 3.65 -14.37 -28.56
CA ALA A 14 3.88 -15.56 -29.39
C ALA A 14 3.61 -16.83 -28.56
N ASN A 15 2.75 -17.74 -29.02
CA ASN A 15 2.38 -18.97 -28.30
C ASN A 15 2.42 -20.18 -29.26
N THR A 16 3.30 -21.13 -28.99
CA THR A 16 3.51 -22.34 -29.80
C THR A 16 3.29 -23.59 -28.94
N PRO A 17 3.29 -24.83 -29.49
CA PRO A 17 3.20 -26.04 -28.67
C PRO A 17 4.31 -26.16 -27.61
N THR A 18 5.49 -25.59 -27.86
CA THR A 18 6.71 -25.74 -27.05
C THR A 18 7.15 -24.45 -26.35
N SER A 19 6.65 -23.28 -26.74
CA SER A 19 7.08 -21.98 -26.18
C SER A 19 5.95 -20.95 -26.01
N VAL A 20 6.17 -19.97 -25.13
CA VAL A 20 5.40 -18.72 -25.00
C VAL A 20 6.37 -17.54 -24.88
N GLY A 21 6.09 -16.39 -25.48
CA GLY A 21 6.88 -15.14 -25.37
C GLY A 21 6.02 -13.88 -25.39
N MET A 22 6.42 -12.83 -24.66
CA MET A 22 5.69 -11.55 -24.48
C MET A 22 6.69 -10.36 -24.54
N SER A 23 6.35 -9.20 -25.14
CA SER A 23 7.13 -7.91 -25.10
C SER A 23 6.21 -6.65 -25.15
N PHE A 24 6.65 -5.47 -24.66
CA PHE A 24 5.77 -4.38 -24.13
C PHE A 24 6.17 -2.89 -24.42
N VAL A 25 5.19 -1.95 -24.36
CA VAL A 25 5.00 -0.51 -24.80
C VAL A 25 5.69 0.83 -24.32
N PRO A 26 6.87 0.96 -23.65
CA PRO A 26 7.32 2.22 -22.97
C PRO A 26 7.55 3.58 -23.71
N ASP A 27 8.78 3.96 -24.12
CA ASP A 27 9.15 5.36 -24.49
C ASP A 27 10.58 5.55 -25.05
N VAL A 28 10.75 6.49 -26.01
CA VAL A 28 12.04 6.83 -26.64
C VAL A 28 12.85 7.88 -25.84
N TYR A 29 12.22 8.66 -24.95
CA TYR A 29 12.91 9.73 -24.19
C TYR A 29 13.52 9.26 -22.86
N ARG A 30 14.07 8.04 -22.82
CA ARG A 30 14.45 7.34 -21.58
C ARG A 30 15.86 6.73 -21.68
N GLN A 31 16.45 6.36 -20.55
CA GLN A 31 17.28 5.16 -20.56
C GLN A 31 16.34 3.95 -20.78
N PRO A 32 16.57 3.12 -21.80
CA PRO A 32 15.57 2.19 -22.31
C PRO A 32 15.44 0.97 -21.41
N THR A 33 14.49 0.95 -20.47
CA THR A 33 14.28 -0.20 -19.58
C THR A 33 13.87 -1.46 -20.37
N PHE A 34 14.79 -2.41 -20.51
CA PHE A 34 14.53 -3.77 -21.02
C PHE A 34 15.03 -4.84 -20.05
N PHE A 35 14.45 -6.03 -20.18
CA PHE A 35 14.97 -7.28 -19.65
C PHE A 35 14.46 -8.43 -20.54
N ALA A 36 15.35 -9.19 -21.17
CA ALA A 36 14.99 -10.36 -21.98
C ALA A 36 15.59 -11.65 -21.41
N GLY A 37 14.75 -12.61 -21.00
CA GLY A 37 15.19 -13.93 -20.52
C GLY A 37 14.06 -14.97 -20.45
N LYS A 38 14.41 -16.27 -20.48
CA LYS A 38 13.44 -17.38 -20.34
C LYS A 38 13.29 -17.81 -18.89
N LEU A 39 12.09 -18.17 -18.45
CA LEU A 39 11.84 -18.70 -17.10
C LEU A 39 12.53 -20.05 -16.86
N ARG A 40 13.16 -20.18 -15.69
CA ARG A 40 13.67 -21.46 -15.14
C ARG A 40 12.60 -22.19 -14.32
N LYS A 41 11.76 -21.47 -13.57
CA LYS A 41 10.81 -22.03 -12.58
C LYS A 41 9.35 -21.70 -12.89
N HIS A 42 8.80 -22.37 -13.89
CA HIS A 42 7.48 -22.14 -14.49
C HIS A 42 6.30 -22.15 -13.51
N ILE A 43 6.16 -23.20 -12.68
CA ILE A 43 4.99 -23.32 -11.79
C ILE A 43 5.01 -22.28 -10.68
N ALA A 44 6.17 -22.08 -10.03
CA ALA A 44 6.31 -21.10 -8.97
C ALA A 44 5.99 -19.69 -9.47
N PHE A 45 6.45 -19.31 -10.67
CA PHE A 45 6.10 -18.03 -11.30
C PHE A 45 4.60 -17.87 -11.51
N ARG A 46 3.94 -18.90 -12.05
CA ARG A 46 2.50 -18.88 -12.31
C ARG A 46 1.71 -18.64 -11.04
N GLU A 47 2.02 -19.34 -9.95
CA GLU A 47 1.32 -19.14 -8.67
C GLU A 47 1.62 -17.77 -8.07
N ALA A 48 2.86 -17.28 -8.19
CA ALA A 48 3.26 -15.94 -7.72
C ALA A 48 2.57 -14.80 -8.48
N MET A 49 2.56 -14.83 -9.82
CA MET A 49 1.82 -13.88 -10.66
C MET A 49 0.31 -13.99 -10.48
N SER A 50 -0.21 -15.15 -10.07
CA SER A 50 -1.62 -15.31 -9.75
C SER A 50 -1.99 -14.68 -8.41
N ALA A 51 -1.15 -14.84 -7.38
CA ALA A 51 -1.31 -14.09 -6.13
C ALA A 51 -1.21 -12.57 -6.37
N LEU A 52 -0.37 -12.13 -7.30
CA LEU A 52 -0.30 -10.71 -7.70
C LEU A 52 -1.61 -10.24 -8.37
N HIS A 53 -2.21 -11.05 -9.26
CA HIS A 53 -3.55 -10.78 -9.82
C HIS A 53 -4.62 -10.69 -8.73
N ASP A 54 -4.62 -11.62 -7.77
CA ASP A 54 -5.56 -11.63 -6.64
C ASP A 54 -5.42 -10.39 -5.74
N VAL A 55 -4.24 -9.72 -5.70
CA VAL A 55 -4.11 -8.36 -5.14
C VAL A 55 -4.83 -7.34 -6.01
N VAL A 56 -4.48 -7.25 -7.31
CA VAL A 56 -5.00 -6.22 -8.25
C VAL A 56 -6.53 -6.19 -8.27
N ILE A 57 -7.19 -7.34 -8.35
CA ILE A 57 -8.65 -7.41 -8.44
C ILE A 57 -9.38 -7.22 -7.10
N ALA A 58 -8.66 -7.30 -5.97
CA ALA A 58 -9.30 -7.27 -4.64
C ALA A 58 -10.00 -5.94 -4.37
N ASP A 59 -11.25 -6.03 -3.94
CA ASP A 59 -12.02 -4.90 -3.41
C ASP A 59 -12.85 -5.40 -2.22
N LEU A 60 -12.49 -4.98 -1.00
CA LEU A 60 -13.27 -5.29 0.21
C LEU A 60 -14.09 -4.08 0.71
N ARG A 61 -14.27 -3.05 -0.13
CA ARG A 61 -15.24 -1.98 0.16
C ARG A 61 -16.64 -2.58 0.18
N TYR A 62 -17.47 -2.11 1.10
CA TYR A 62 -18.86 -2.54 1.18
C TYR A 62 -19.63 -2.05 -0.07
N THR A 63 -19.80 -2.93 -1.06
CA THR A 63 -20.80 -2.75 -2.10
C THR A 63 -22.18 -2.92 -1.45
N PRO A 64 -23.02 -1.87 -1.37
CA PRO A 64 -24.40 -2.07 -0.93
C PRO A 64 -25.07 -3.03 -1.91
N LYS A 65 -25.79 -4.04 -1.40
CA LYS A 65 -26.68 -4.86 -2.23
C LYS A 65 -27.57 -3.92 -3.05
N ASP A 66 -27.75 -4.20 -4.33
CA ASP A 66 -28.72 -3.45 -5.11
C ASP A 66 -30.11 -3.64 -4.48
N ARG A 67 -30.68 -2.51 -4.06
CA ARG A 67 -31.99 -2.41 -3.42
C ARG A 67 -32.96 -1.61 -4.30
N THR A 68 -32.71 -1.42 -5.58
CA THR A 68 -33.65 -0.73 -6.49
C THR A 68 -35.05 -1.35 -6.42
N ALA A 69 -35.18 -2.67 -6.60
CA ALA A 69 -36.45 -3.39 -6.44
C ALA A 69 -37.03 -3.25 -5.01
N TYR A 70 -36.21 -3.41 -3.97
CA TYR A 70 -36.66 -3.24 -2.57
C TYR A 70 -37.11 -1.79 -2.29
N LYS A 71 -36.50 -0.78 -2.90
CA LYS A 71 -36.85 0.64 -2.72
C LYS A 71 -38.12 1.02 -3.46
N ALA A 72 -38.38 0.45 -4.63
CA ALA A 72 -39.65 0.61 -5.32
C ALA A 72 -40.79 0.04 -4.47
N TRP A 73 -40.66 -1.23 -4.05
CA TRP A 73 -41.61 -1.86 -3.14
C TRP A 73 -41.73 -1.13 -1.79
N ALA A 74 -40.62 -0.68 -1.20
CA ALA A 74 -40.66 0.04 0.07
C ALA A 74 -41.37 1.39 -0.06
N ALA A 75 -41.23 2.12 -1.18
CA ALA A 75 -41.99 3.35 -1.41
C ALA A 75 -43.50 3.09 -1.53
N GLU A 76 -43.90 1.99 -2.20
CA GLU A 76 -45.30 1.51 -2.25
C GLU A 76 -45.84 1.03 -0.89
N GLN A 77 -44.99 0.88 0.13
CA GLN A 77 -45.37 0.58 1.52
C GLN A 77 -45.16 1.77 2.46
N GLU A 78 -44.35 2.76 2.09
CA GLU A 78 -44.02 3.92 2.92
C GLU A 78 -45.27 4.79 3.14
N ASP A 79 -46.13 4.93 2.13
CA ASP A 79 -47.45 5.58 2.25
C ASP A 79 -48.38 4.85 3.25
N ILE A 80 -48.30 3.52 3.33
CA ILE A 80 -49.11 2.69 4.24
C ILE A 80 -48.56 2.80 5.67
N TRP A 81 -47.25 2.67 5.85
CA TRP A 81 -46.61 2.80 7.16
C TRP A 81 -46.63 4.24 7.69
N LEU A 82 -46.70 5.25 6.82
CA LEU A 82 -46.96 6.64 7.23
C LEU A 82 -48.38 6.82 7.78
N ALA A 83 -49.39 6.14 7.20
CA ALA A 83 -50.73 6.14 7.76
C ALA A 83 -50.76 5.49 9.16
N ASP A 84 -50.20 4.29 9.30
CA ASP A 84 -50.13 3.59 10.60
C ASP A 84 -49.33 4.37 11.66
N MET A 85 -48.14 4.90 11.31
CA MET A 85 -47.28 5.59 12.27
C MET A 85 -47.77 7.00 12.67
N MET A 86 -48.74 7.57 11.96
CA MET A 86 -49.34 8.86 12.33
C MET A 86 -50.32 8.75 13.52
N GLU A 87 -50.71 7.55 13.94
CA GLU A 87 -51.71 7.35 15.00
C GLU A 87 -51.12 7.40 16.44
N GLU A 88 -49.82 7.15 16.64
CA GLU A 88 -49.30 6.78 17.98
C GLU A 88 -48.15 7.62 18.59
N ALA A 89 -47.80 8.80 18.05
CA ALA A 89 -46.68 9.60 18.61
C ALA A 89 -46.86 11.14 18.59
N SER A 90 -47.24 11.71 19.74
CA SER A 90 -47.28 13.18 19.98
C SER A 90 -46.16 13.65 20.93
N GLY A 91 -45.79 14.94 20.86
CA GLY A 91 -44.79 15.57 21.74
C GLY A 91 -43.61 16.20 21.00
N VAL A 92 -42.73 15.40 20.40
CA VAL A 92 -41.45 15.88 19.81
C VAL A 92 -41.47 15.94 18.27
N ASN A 93 -42.47 15.32 17.64
CA ASN A 93 -42.48 15.13 16.18
C ASN A 93 -42.56 16.43 15.36
N ALA A 94 -43.18 17.50 15.85
CA ALA A 94 -43.38 18.74 15.08
C ALA A 94 -42.05 19.38 14.62
N GLN A 95 -41.13 19.65 15.56
CA GLN A 95 -39.81 20.23 15.25
C GLN A 95 -38.94 19.28 14.43
N ILE A 96 -39.07 17.97 14.64
CA ILE A 96 -38.35 16.97 13.84
C ILE A 96 -38.88 16.94 12.39
N GLN A 97 -40.19 17.08 12.18
CA GLN A 97 -40.77 17.17 10.84
C GLN A 97 -40.39 18.47 10.14
N GLU A 98 -40.43 19.61 10.83
CA GLU A 98 -40.02 20.92 10.30
C GLU A 98 -38.55 20.90 9.81
N ILE A 99 -37.62 20.45 10.64
CA ILE A 99 -36.20 20.30 10.29
C ILE A 99 -36.00 19.25 9.18
N ARG A 100 -36.79 18.17 9.16
CA ARG A 100 -36.74 17.17 8.07
C ARG A 100 -37.22 17.76 6.74
N ALA A 101 -38.30 18.55 6.73
CA ALA A 101 -38.85 19.18 5.54
C ALA A 101 -37.88 20.23 4.96
N GLU A 102 -37.27 21.06 5.80
CA GLU A 102 -36.20 22.00 5.39
C GLU A 102 -35.01 21.23 4.76
N LEU A 103 -34.52 20.21 5.46
CA LEU A 103 -33.35 19.42 5.03
C LEU A 103 -33.67 18.58 3.78
N GLU A 104 -34.92 18.16 3.57
CA GLU A 104 -35.38 17.53 2.33
C GLU A 104 -35.51 18.55 1.19
N GLY A 105 -35.99 19.77 1.44
CA GLY A 105 -35.99 20.87 0.48
C GLY A 105 -34.58 21.18 -0.02
N LEU A 106 -33.63 21.37 0.91
CA LEU A 106 -32.20 21.56 0.61
C LEU A 106 -31.57 20.37 -0.13
N ARG A 107 -32.01 19.14 0.15
CA ARG A 107 -31.60 17.94 -0.61
C ARG A 107 -32.18 17.91 -2.02
N LYS A 108 -33.45 18.28 -2.20
CA LYS A 108 -34.12 18.37 -3.50
C LYS A 108 -33.45 19.45 -4.37
N GLU A 109 -33.24 20.66 -3.84
CA GLU A 109 -32.55 21.74 -4.54
C GLU A 109 -31.11 21.35 -4.93
N LYS A 110 -30.33 20.82 -3.98
CA LYS A 110 -28.99 20.28 -4.26
C LYS A 110 -29.01 19.18 -5.32
N TYR A 111 -30.01 18.30 -5.29
CA TYR A 111 -30.15 17.24 -6.28
C TYR A 111 -30.46 17.84 -7.66
N THR A 112 -31.43 18.76 -7.79
CA THR A 112 -31.76 19.44 -9.05
C THR A 112 -30.54 20.14 -9.68
N VAL A 113 -29.74 20.86 -8.87
CA VAL A 113 -28.50 21.51 -9.33
C VAL A 113 -27.47 20.47 -9.84
N MET A 114 -27.34 19.35 -9.14
CA MET A 114 -26.34 18.31 -9.44
C MET A 114 -26.85 17.22 -10.41
N GLU A 115 -28.15 17.18 -10.75
CA GLU A 115 -28.76 16.09 -11.52
C GLU A 115 -28.17 16.00 -12.93
N SER A 116 -27.92 17.14 -13.58
CA SER A 116 -27.25 17.21 -14.86
C SER A 116 -25.85 16.59 -14.81
N PHE A 117 -25.07 16.90 -13.77
CA PHE A 117 -23.74 16.34 -13.52
C PHE A 117 -23.80 14.84 -13.22
N TYR A 118 -24.66 14.39 -12.29
CA TYR A 118 -24.79 12.97 -11.95
C TYR A 118 -25.33 12.15 -13.13
N THR A 119 -26.22 12.70 -13.95
CA THR A 119 -26.72 12.07 -15.17
C THR A 119 -25.62 11.96 -16.23
N ALA A 120 -24.83 13.02 -16.45
CA ALA A 120 -23.69 12.98 -17.36
C ALA A 120 -22.60 11.98 -16.88
N GLN A 121 -22.29 12.00 -15.58
CA GLN A 121 -21.35 11.07 -14.94
C GLN A 121 -21.81 9.62 -15.05
N ASN A 122 -23.08 9.33 -14.76
CA ASN A 122 -23.68 7.99 -14.86
C ASN A 122 -23.74 7.54 -16.33
N LYS A 123 -24.05 8.44 -17.29
CA LYS A 123 -23.99 8.17 -18.73
C LYS A 123 -22.57 7.88 -19.20
N TYR A 124 -21.56 8.60 -18.71
CA TYR A 124 -20.14 8.37 -18.99
C TYR A 124 -19.64 7.04 -18.43
N PHE A 125 -19.94 6.70 -17.18
CA PHE A 125 -19.56 5.41 -16.60
C PHE A 125 -20.34 4.23 -17.21
N LYS A 126 -21.63 4.38 -17.55
CA LYS A 126 -22.38 3.38 -18.33
C LYS A 126 -21.84 3.23 -19.76
N TYR A 127 -21.33 4.31 -20.36
CA TYR A 127 -20.64 4.24 -21.64
C TYR A 127 -19.33 3.44 -21.49
N LEU A 128 -18.44 3.81 -20.56
CA LEU A 128 -17.22 3.06 -20.26
C LEU A 128 -17.50 1.57 -20.04
N TYR A 129 -18.39 1.23 -19.09
CA TYR A 129 -18.77 -0.16 -18.78
C TYR A 129 -19.26 -0.95 -20.01
N ARG A 130 -19.91 -0.31 -20.99
CA ARG A 130 -20.44 -0.95 -22.21
C ARG A 130 -19.49 -0.95 -23.40
N LYS A 131 -18.57 0.02 -23.50
CA LYS A 131 -17.71 0.25 -24.69
C LYS A 131 -16.24 -0.10 -24.44
N ASN A 132 -15.76 0.02 -23.21
CA ASN A 132 -14.43 -0.40 -22.77
C ASN A 132 -14.44 -0.68 -21.25
N TYR A 133 -14.89 -1.88 -20.87
CA TYR A 133 -14.90 -2.35 -19.48
C TYR A 133 -13.49 -2.44 -18.88
N ILE A 134 -12.47 -2.68 -19.71
CA ILE A 134 -11.05 -2.75 -19.31
C ILE A 134 -10.57 -1.37 -18.85
N ALA A 135 -10.94 -0.30 -19.56
CA ALA A 135 -10.69 1.09 -19.15
C ALA A 135 -11.42 1.53 -17.85
N TRP A 136 -12.27 0.68 -17.27
CA TRP A 136 -12.88 0.87 -15.93
C TRP A 136 -12.21 0.01 -14.83
N LEU A 137 -11.19 -0.78 -15.21
CA LEU A 137 -10.49 -1.75 -14.37
C LEU A 137 -8.96 -1.58 -14.34
N VAL A 138 -8.40 -0.63 -15.10
CA VAL A 138 -6.97 -0.28 -15.13
C VAL A 138 -6.44 -0.01 -13.72
N LEU A 139 -5.55 -0.87 -13.25
CA LEU A 139 -4.78 -0.75 -12.02
C LEU A 139 -3.47 -1.54 -12.21
N ASP A 140 -2.57 -0.91 -12.95
CA ASP A 140 -1.49 -1.57 -13.68
C ASP A 140 -0.24 -1.75 -12.81
N PRO A 141 0.21 -3.00 -12.57
CA PRO A 141 1.43 -3.26 -11.82
C PRO A 141 2.64 -2.52 -12.39
N VAL A 142 3.45 -1.99 -11.48
CA VAL A 142 4.74 -1.40 -11.77
C VAL A 142 5.77 -2.53 -11.83
N ILE A 143 6.44 -2.72 -12.96
CA ILE A 143 7.65 -3.52 -13.04
C ILE A 143 8.85 -2.62 -12.74
N THR A 144 9.82 -3.14 -12.00
CA THR A 144 11.18 -2.59 -11.93
C THR A 144 12.16 -3.66 -12.39
N VAL A 145 13.01 -3.30 -13.35
CA VAL A 145 14.25 -4.01 -13.67
C VAL A 145 15.37 -3.35 -12.85
N HIS A 146 15.95 -4.09 -11.89
CA HIS A 146 16.99 -3.61 -10.98
C HIS A 146 18.23 -4.54 -11.08
N PRO A 147 19.48 -4.10 -10.82
CA PRO A 147 20.68 -4.92 -11.10
C PRO A 147 20.81 -6.30 -10.42
N ASP A 148 19.98 -6.65 -9.42
CA ASP A 148 19.99 -7.97 -8.76
C ASP A 148 18.65 -8.75 -8.83
N GLU A 149 17.51 -8.07 -9.01
CA GLU A 149 16.19 -8.70 -9.13
C GLU A 149 15.26 -7.90 -10.06
N LEU A 150 14.38 -8.62 -10.76
CA LEU A 150 13.23 -8.02 -11.45
C LEU A 150 12.01 -8.13 -10.54
N PHE A 151 11.31 -7.03 -10.28
CA PHE A 151 10.17 -7.04 -9.36
C PHE A 151 8.91 -6.34 -9.88
N PHE A 152 7.74 -6.86 -9.50
CA PHE A 152 6.41 -6.37 -9.86
C PHE A 152 5.73 -5.84 -8.58
N GLU A 153 5.20 -4.63 -8.59
CA GLU A 153 4.47 -4.00 -7.48
C GLU A 153 3.04 -3.60 -7.87
N CYS A 154 2.04 -3.83 -7.02
CA CYS A 154 0.67 -3.39 -7.25
C CYS A 154 -0.11 -3.10 -5.96
N PHE A 155 -1.22 -2.36 -6.07
CA PHE A 155 -2.23 -2.26 -5.02
C PHE A 155 -3.56 -2.92 -5.41
N SER A 156 -4.37 -3.23 -4.41
CA SER A 156 -5.78 -3.60 -4.57
C SER A 156 -6.67 -2.42 -4.96
N ARG A 157 -7.87 -2.68 -5.48
CA ARG A 157 -8.84 -1.66 -5.89
C ARG A 157 -9.31 -0.77 -4.74
N ASP A 158 -9.23 -1.28 -3.51
CA ASP A 158 -9.48 -0.56 -2.26
C ASP A 158 -8.21 0.06 -1.64
N GLU A 159 -7.09 0.08 -2.38
CA GLU A 159 -5.80 0.72 -2.04
C GLU A 159 -5.21 0.33 -0.67
N SER A 160 -5.55 -0.86 -0.17
CA SER A 160 -5.31 -1.29 1.21
C SER A 160 -4.43 -2.56 1.33
N SER A 161 -4.27 -3.26 0.22
CA SER A 161 -3.39 -4.41 0.05
C SER A 161 -2.34 -4.02 -0.97
N TYR A 162 -1.08 -4.21 -0.64
CA TYR A 162 0.08 -4.05 -1.52
C TYR A 162 0.64 -5.43 -1.81
N GLY A 163 1.03 -5.70 -3.06
CA GLY A 163 1.77 -6.88 -3.45
C GLY A 163 3.08 -6.49 -4.12
N LYS A 164 4.20 -7.05 -3.66
CA LYS A 164 5.47 -7.08 -4.41
C LYS A 164 5.86 -8.52 -4.69
N LEU A 165 6.06 -8.88 -5.95
CA LEU A 165 6.77 -10.10 -6.36
C LEU A 165 8.17 -9.70 -6.82
N GLY A 166 9.21 -10.07 -6.07
CA GLY A 166 10.60 -9.98 -6.54
C GLY A 166 11.09 -11.32 -7.07
N CYS A 167 11.78 -11.32 -8.20
CA CYS A 167 12.41 -12.48 -8.84
C CYS A 167 13.91 -12.21 -9.00
N ASP A 168 14.76 -12.97 -8.31
CA ASP A 168 16.22 -12.89 -8.51
C ASP A 168 16.57 -13.38 -9.92
N TYR A 169 17.64 -12.88 -10.54
CA TYR A 169 17.95 -13.27 -11.95
C TYR A 169 18.22 -14.76 -12.17
N ASP A 170 18.60 -15.47 -11.12
CA ASP A 170 18.67 -16.92 -11.05
C ASP A 170 17.36 -17.64 -11.44
N MET A 171 16.23 -16.95 -11.33
CA MET A 171 14.91 -17.41 -11.74
C MET A 171 14.74 -17.55 -13.26
N PHE A 172 15.67 -17.01 -14.04
CA PHE A 172 15.70 -17.01 -15.51
C PHE A 172 16.92 -17.78 -16.07
N LYS A 173 16.89 -18.05 -17.38
CA LYS A 173 17.98 -18.59 -18.20
C LYS A 173 17.99 -17.85 -19.54
N GLU A 174 19.12 -17.88 -20.25
CA GLU A 174 19.26 -17.15 -21.53
C GLU A 174 18.89 -15.66 -21.38
N ILE A 175 19.45 -15.00 -20.36
CA ILE A 175 19.35 -13.55 -20.21
C ILE A 175 20.25 -12.91 -21.27
N HIS A 176 19.69 -12.04 -22.11
CA HIS A 176 20.42 -11.43 -23.23
C HIS A 176 20.71 -9.95 -22.98
N GLU A 177 19.65 -9.16 -22.82
CA GLU A 177 19.72 -7.71 -22.71
C GLU A 177 19.00 -7.29 -21.42
N CYS A 178 19.62 -6.40 -20.64
CA CYS A 178 19.07 -5.83 -19.41
C CYS A 178 19.54 -4.38 -19.24
N GLU A 179 18.62 -3.45 -19.04
CA GLU A 179 18.87 -2.02 -18.76
C GLU A 179 17.84 -1.55 -17.73
N CYS A 180 18.29 -0.84 -16.70
CA CYS A 180 17.52 -0.73 -15.45
C CYS A 180 16.47 0.40 -15.48
N GLY A 181 15.41 0.23 -14.68
CA GLY A 181 14.35 1.23 -14.53
C GLY A 181 12.97 0.64 -14.22
N THR A 182 11.96 1.50 -14.21
CA THR A 182 10.57 1.19 -13.86
C THR A 182 9.65 1.19 -15.08
N THR A 183 8.56 0.44 -15.14
CA THR A 183 7.53 0.58 -16.19
C THR A 183 6.18 0.08 -15.71
N ASN A 184 5.10 0.35 -16.45
CA ASN A 184 3.76 -0.16 -16.19
C ASN A 184 3.31 -1.11 -17.30
N ILE A 185 2.41 -2.04 -16.98
CA ILE A 185 1.77 -2.97 -17.93
C ILE A 185 0.27 -3.03 -17.66
N ASP A 186 -0.56 -2.87 -18.71
CA ASP A 186 -2.01 -3.13 -18.65
C ASP A 186 -2.26 -4.56 -18.17
N TYR A 187 -2.77 -4.71 -16.94
CA TYR A 187 -3.06 -6.03 -16.38
C TYR A 187 -4.45 -6.52 -16.77
N SER A 188 -4.65 -6.70 -18.07
CA SER A 188 -5.87 -7.27 -18.60
C SER A 188 -6.13 -8.70 -18.09
N ALA A 189 -7.41 -9.07 -18.00
CA ALA A 189 -7.81 -10.45 -17.72
C ALA A 189 -7.33 -11.43 -18.80
N HIS A 190 -6.96 -10.96 -19.99
CA HIS A 190 -6.32 -11.77 -21.02
C HIS A 190 -4.89 -12.17 -20.62
N LEU A 191 -4.08 -11.21 -20.16
CA LEU A 191 -2.72 -11.45 -19.67
C LEU A 191 -2.70 -12.46 -18.51
N TYR A 192 -3.63 -12.35 -17.56
CA TYR A 192 -3.81 -13.33 -16.49
C TYR A 192 -4.04 -14.76 -17.02
N ASN A 193 -4.90 -14.91 -18.03
CA ASN A 193 -5.20 -16.20 -18.64
C ASN A 193 -3.99 -16.80 -19.38
N GLU A 194 -3.11 -15.99 -19.98
CA GLU A 194 -1.85 -16.50 -20.53
C GLU A 194 -0.90 -17.02 -19.44
N PHE A 195 -0.80 -16.34 -18.28
CA PHE A 195 -0.05 -16.90 -17.16
C PHE A 195 -0.62 -18.26 -16.71
N GLN A 196 -1.95 -18.45 -16.68
CA GLN A 196 -2.56 -19.75 -16.36
C GLN A 196 -2.22 -20.86 -17.36
N LYS A 197 -1.71 -20.55 -18.57
CA LYS A 197 -1.24 -21.54 -19.56
C LYS A 197 0.20 -22.00 -19.34
N ILE A 198 0.96 -21.42 -18.42
CA ILE A 198 2.35 -21.82 -18.12
C ILE A 198 2.42 -23.27 -17.57
N ARG A 199 3.34 -24.07 -18.13
CA ARG A 199 3.59 -25.49 -17.83
C ARG A 199 5.10 -25.75 -17.86
N GLU A 200 5.57 -26.74 -17.11
CA GLU A 200 7.00 -27.08 -17.00
C GLU A 200 7.63 -27.59 -18.31
N TYR A 201 6.82 -28.21 -19.19
CA TYR A 201 7.26 -28.73 -20.49
C TYR A 201 7.28 -27.68 -21.61
N LYS A 202 6.90 -26.42 -21.33
CA LYS A 202 6.98 -25.31 -22.28
C LYS A 202 8.06 -24.32 -21.86
N GLU A 203 8.89 -23.87 -22.79
CA GLU A 203 9.72 -22.69 -22.56
C GLU A 203 8.83 -21.45 -22.43
N THR A 204 9.15 -20.53 -21.52
CA THR A 204 8.42 -19.27 -21.38
C THR A 204 9.44 -18.14 -21.41
N GLY A 205 9.57 -17.47 -22.55
CA GLY A 205 10.31 -16.22 -22.70
C GLY A 205 9.54 -15.08 -22.06
N PHE A 206 10.24 -14.25 -21.31
CA PHE A 206 9.73 -13.05 -20.69
C PHE A 206 10.61 -11.87 -21.16
N ILE A 207 10.01 -10.92 -21.87
CA ILE A 207 10.71 -9.74 -22.37
C ILE A 207 9.97 -8.50 -21.83
N VAL A 208 10.66 -7.72 -21.00
CA VAL A 208 10.38 -6.30 -20.82
C VAL A 208 11.18 -5.57 -21.90
N ASP A 209 10.55 -4.64 -22.58
CA ASP A 209 11.06 -3.97 -23.77
C ASP A 209 10.82 -2.46 -23.59
N PRO A 210 11.70 -1.54 -24.05
CA PRO A 210 11.45 -0.10 -24.06
C PRO A 210 10.52 0.36 -25.19
N ILE A 211 10.38 -0.42 -26.26
CA ILE A 211 9.58 -0.13 -27.46
C ILE A 211 9.03 -1.46 -28.02
N GLY A 212 8.20 -2.11 -27.22
CA GLY A 212 7.55 -3.39 -27.46
C GLY A 212 7.11 -3.73 -28.88
N PHE A 213 7.24 -5.03 -29.15
CA PHE A 213 6.67 -5.80 -30.24
C PHE A 213 6.68 -5.12 -31.61
N SER A 214 7.90 -4.78 -32.04
CA SER A 214 8.22 -4.85 -33.46
C SER A 214 8.21 -6.32 -33.94
N VAL A 215 7.08 -6.77 -34.48
CA VAL A 215 7.05 -7.91 -35.40
C VAL A 215 6.40 -7.48 -36.71
N GLN A 216 7.18 -7.52 -37.78
CA GLN A 216 6.68 -7.30 -39.14
C GLN A 216 6.04 -8.58 -39.67
N THR A 217 4.75 -8.51 -40.00
CA THR A 217 4.13 -9.40 -41.00
C THR A 217 3.21 -8.57 -41.89
N THR A 218 3.27 -8.77 -43.19
CA THR A 218 2.60 -7.92 -44.18
C THR A 218 1.10 -8.21 -44.28
N GLY A 219 0.24 -7.22 -44.02
CA GLY A 219 -1.09 -7.17 -44.66
C GLY A 219 -2.33 -6.86 -43.81
N GLU A 220 -2.26 -6.79 -42.48
CA GLU A 220 -3.45 -6.56 -41.63
C GLU A 220 -3.38 -5.26 -40.81
N SER A 221 -4.53 -4.79 -40.30
CA SER A 221 -4.71 -3.45 -39.74
C SER A 221 -4.36 -3.33 -38.26
N ASP A 222 -3.53 -2.35 -37.91
CA ASP A 222 -3.07 -2.06 -36.54
C ASP A 222 -4.18 -1.99 -35.48
N TYR A 223 -3.98 -2.69 -34.36
CA TYR A 223 -4.63 -2.41 -33.08
C TYR A 223 -3.61 -1.88 -32.08
N LYS A 224 -3.90 -0.72 -31.48
CA LYS A 224 -2.89 0.12 -30.82
C LYS A 224 -3.24 0.39 -29.37
N GLU A 225 -2.40 -0.13 -28.48
CA GLU A 225 -2.55 -0.02 -27.03
C GLU A 225 -1.88 1.26 -26.48
N VAL A 226 -2.25 1.68 -25.27
CA VAL A 226 -1.95 3.03 -24.76
C VAL A 226 -1.21 2.97 -23.43
N LYS A 227 -0.06 3.66 -23.36
CA LYS A 227 0.65 3.93 -22.10
C LYS A 227 -0.19 4.81 -21.18
N ILE A 228 -0.44 4.34 -19.95
CA ILE A 228 -1.26 5.03 -18.94
C ILE A 228 -0.38 5.45 -17.77
N ASP A 229 -0.55 6.69 -17.30
CA ASP A 229 0.17 7.23 -16.15
C ASP A 229 -0.41 6.73 -14.82
N LEU A 230 0.47 6.45 -13.85
CA LEU A 230 0.11 6.03 -12.50
C LEU A 230 -0.76 7.09 -11.76
N PRO A 231 -1.86 6.69 -11.09
CA PRO A 231 -2.64 7.60 -10.26
C PRO A 231 -1.84 8.20 -9.09
N ASP A 232 -2.06 9.50 -8.80
CA ASP A 232 -1.51 10.22 -7.62
C ASP A 232 -1.68 9.43 -6.30
N SER A 233 -2.76 8.66 -6.16
CA SER A 233 -3.03 7.82 -4.99
C SER A 233 -2.08 6.63 -4.90
N TRP A 234 -1.88 5.89 -5.99
CA TRP A 234 -0.90 4.78 -6.07
C TRP A 234 0.52 5.28 -5.85
N VAL A 235 0.90 6.39 -6.49
CA VAL A 235 2.19 7.06 -6.27
C VAL A 235 2.40 7.29 -4.77
N ARG A 236 1.46 7.94 -4.07
CA ARG A 236 1.55 8.14 -2.61
C ARG A 236 1.57 6.80 -1.85
N GLY A 237 0.80 5.81 -2.27
CA GLY A 237 0.73 4.48 -1.68
C GLY A 237 2.11 3.82 -1.60
N PHE A 238 2.89 3.83 -2.68
CA PHE A 238 4.25 3.25 -2.69
C PHE A 238 5.17 3.95 -1.67
N LEU A 239 5.11 5.28 -1.56
CA LEU A 239 5.88 6.04 -0.56
C LEU A 239 5.49 5.62 0.87
N GLN A 240 4.19 5.43 1.12
CA GLN A 240 3.63 5.09 2.43
C GLN A 240 3.95 3.64 2.84
N VAL A 241 3.86 2.69 1.90
CA VAL A 241 4.27 1.29 2.09
C VAL A 241 5.76 1.22 2.42
N SER A 242 6.61 1.82 1.57
CA SER A 242 8.06 1.79 1.77
C SER A 242 8.47 2.49 3.07
N SER A 243 7.82 3.60 3.43
CA SER A 243 8.04 4.27 4.73
C SER A 243 7.68 3.34 5.89
N ALA A 244 6.51 2.68 5.85
CA ALA A 244 6.06 1.77 6.88
C ALA A 244 6.94 0.51 7.01
N MET A 245 7.51 0.00 5.92
CA MET A 245 8.46 -1.12 5.96
C MET A 245 9.75 -0.78 6.73
N THR A 246 10.13 0.50 6.84
CA THR A 246 11.30 0.91 7.66
C THR A 246 11.02 0.99 9.16
N LEU A 247 9.76 0.85 9.61
CA LEU A 247 9.40 1.01 11.02
C LEU A 247 9.75 -0.25 11.84
N PRO A 248 10.04 -0.12 13.15
CA PRO A 248 10.35 -1.26 14.01
C PRO A 248 9.20 -2.28 14.04
N ALA A 249 9.56 -3.56 13.83
CA ALA A 249 8.60 -4.65 13.71
C ALA A 249 8.90 -5.79 14.69
N ARG A 250 7.89 -6.60 15.00
CA ARG A 250 8.07 -7.95 15.55
C ARG A 250 7.97 -8.93 14.38
N THR A 251 9.11 -9.53 14.00
CA THR A 251 9.24 -10.41 12.82
C THR A 251 9.45 -11.85 13.24
N PHE A 252 8.77 -12.80 12.59
CA PHE A 252 8.90 -14.24 12.85
C PHE A 252 8.55 -15.07 11.61
N ASP A 253 9.10 -16.28 11.52
CA ASP A 253 8.83 -17.21 10.41
C ASP A 253 7.73 -18.21 10.79
N LEU A 254 6.84 -18.50 9.85
CA LEU A 254 5.89 -19.61 9.89
C LEU A 254 6.18 -20.67 8.81
N HIS A 255 6.00 -21.93 9.17
CA HIS A 255 5.98 -23.05 8.24
C HIS A 255 4.72 -22.96 7.32
N PRO A 256 4.78 -23.36 6.02
CA PRO A 256 3.64 -23.21 5.10
C PRO A 256 2.33 -23.86 5.56
N MET A 257 2.41 -25.02 6.23
CA MET A 257 1.24 -25.68 6.84
C MET A 257 0.57 -24.87 7.96
N ASP A 258 1.29 -23.99 8.66
CA ASP A 258 0.70 -23.13 9.69
C ASP A 258 -0.12 -22.00 9.03
N MET A 259 0.36 -21.44 7.91
CA MET A 259 -0.42 -20.54 7.05
C MET A 259 -1.66 -21.25 6.48
N TYR A 260 -1.52 -22.50 6.02
CA TYR A 260 -2.67 -23.33 5.59
C TYR A 260 -3.73 -23.47 6.69
N ASN A 261 -3.32 -23.76 7.93
CA ASN A 261 -4.24 -23.88 9.07
C ASN A 261 -5.03 -22.58 9.30
N PHE A 262 -4.39 -21.41 9.16
CA PHE A 262 -5.07 -20.11 9.25
C PHE A 262 -6.13 -19.95 8.14
N LEU A 263 -5.77 -20.22 6.88
CA LEU A 263 -6.70 -20.07 5.76
C LEU A 263 -7.85 -21.09 5.82
N PHE A 264 -7.58 -22.32 6.24
CA PHE A 264 -8.58 -23.38 6.41
C PHE A 264 -9.64 -23.01 7.46
N LEU A 265 -9.21 -22.50 8.62
CA LEU A 265 -10.10 -21.98 9.67
C LEU A 265 -10.97 -20.84 9.11
N LEU A 266 -10.35 -19.85 8.46
CA LEU A 266 -11.06 -18.73 7.85
C LEU A 266 -12.05 -19.18 6.77
N LYS A 267 -11.74 -20.18 5.94
CA LYS A 267 -12.70 -20.70 4.94
C LYS A 267 -13.93 -21.35 5.57
N ARG A 268 -13.77 -22.08 6.68
CA ARG A 268 -14.86 -22.82 7.33
C ARG A 268 -15.84 -21.96 8.13
N GLN A 269 -15.42 -20.81 8.63
CA GLN A 269 -16.23 -19.95 9.50
C GLN A 269 -16.43 -18.56 8.88
N LYS A 270 -17.63 -17.96 8.96
CA LYS A 270 -17.92 -16.59 8.47
C LYS A 270 -18.21 -15.65 9.63
N GLU A 271 -17.63 -14.45 9.61
CA GLU A 271 -17.75 -13.46 10.67
C GLU A 271 -19.14 -12.81 10.66
N LYS A 272 -20.00 -13.19 11.62
CA LYS A 272 -21.23 -12.47 11.91
C LYS A 272 -20.94 -11.25 12.79
N GLU A 273 -20.31 -11.48 13.93
CA GLU A 273 -20.05 -10.45 14.96
C GLU A 273 -18.64 -9.83 14.87
N SER A 274 -18.31 -9.01 15.86
CA SER A 274 -17.02 -8.36 16.11
C SER A 274 -16.56 -8.66 17.54
N PRO A 275 -15.24 -8.61 17.85
CA PRO A 275 -14.12 -8.24 16.98
C PRO A 275 -13.77 -9.29 15.92
N ARG A 276 -13.23 -8.84 14.79
CA ARG A 276 -12.85 -9.68 13.63
C ARG A 276 -11.32 -9.72 13.44
N SER A 277 -10.59 -9.87 14.54
CA SER A 277 -9.13 -9.76 14.57
C SER A 277 -8.43 -11.12 14.58
N MET A 278 -7.13 -11.13 14.27
CA MET A 278 -6.22 -12.22 14.67
C MET A 278 -5.31 -11.67 15.76
N ARG A 279 -5.20 -12.40 16.87
CA ARG A 279 -4.33 -12.05 18.01
C ARG A 279 -3.13 -12.98 18.00
N TYR A 280 -1.99 -12.48 17.54
CA TYR A 280 -0.70 -13.17 17.66
C TYR A 280 -0.22 -13.05 19.10
N ILE A 281 -0.01 -14.18 19.74
CA ILE A 281 0.60 -14.30 21.07
C ILE A 281 2.01 -14.84 20.83
N LEU A 282 3.00 -13.98 21.03
CA LEU A 282 4.40 -14.23 20.74
C LEU A 282 5.18 -14.32 22.05
N LYS A 283 5.82 -15.47 22.30
CA LYS A 283 6.52 -15.78 23.55
C LYS A 283 7.90 -16.36 23.26
N PRO A 284 9.01 -15.79 23.81
CA PRO A 284 10.36 -16.24 23.50
C PRO A 284 10.56 -17.75 23.73
N GLY A 285 10.94 -18.48 22.68
CA GLY A 285 11.19 -19.93 22.75
C GLY A 285 9.94 -20.82 22.71
N GLU A 286 8.73 -20.27 22.76
CA GLU A 286 7.48 -21.03 22.58
C GLU A 286 7.02 -21.05 21.10
N PRO A 287 6.19 -22.03 20.68
CA PRO A 287 5.50 -21.98 19.39
C PRO A 287 4.62 -20.75 19.24
N VAL A 288 4.61 -20.13 18.06
CA VAL A 288 3.70 -19.01 17.75
C VAL A 288 2.25 -19.46 17.91
N LYS A 289 1.45 -18.67 18.63
CA LYS A 289 0.04 -18.94 18.92
C LYS A 289 -0.82 -17.82 18.33
N VAL A 290 -1.92 -18.17 17.66
CA VAL A 290 -2.83 -17.19 17.04
C VAL A 290 -4.27 -17.48 17.43
N VAL A 291 -4.97 -16.48 18.00
CA VAL A 291 -6.39 -16.59 18.36
C VAL A 291 -7.25 -15.85 17.32
N PHE A 292 -8.24 -16.55 16.76
CA PHE A 292 -9.15 -16.04 15.73
C PHE A 292 -10.49 -15.61 16.35
N GLU A 293 -10.70 -14.31 16.48
CA GLU A 293 -11.94 -13.71 17.02
C GLU A 293 -13.06 -13.67 15.95
N PRO A 294 -14.36 -13.56 16.29
CA PRO A 294 -14.94 -13.60 17.63
C PRO A 294 -15.04 -15.03 18.20
N TRP A 295 -14.69 -16.05 17.41
CA TRP A 295 -14.81 -17.46 17.77
C TRP A 295 -13.86 -17.91 18.88
N ASN A 296 -12.82 -17.11 19.16
CA ASN A 296 -11.72 -17.40 20.09
C ASN A 296 -11.02 -18.75 19.82
N HIS A 297 -11.05 -19.21 18.57
CA HIS A 297 -10.37 -20.44 18.18
C HIS A 297 -8.86 -20.20 18.15
N GLU A 298 -8.13 -20.96 18.97
CA GLU A 298 -6.68 -20.93 19.02
C GLU A 298 -6.08 -21.82 17.92
N VAL A 299 -4.98 -21.38 17.30
CA VAL A 299 -4.12 -22.18 16.44
C VAL A 299 -2.70 -22.08 16.98
N VAL A 300 -2.09 -23.23 17.29
CA VAL A 300 -0.70 -23.32 17.77
C VAL A 300 0.17 -23.81 16.62
N CYS A 301 1.12 -22.97 16.20
CA CYS A 301 2.02 -23.22 15.09
C CYS A 301 3.22 -24.07 15.56
N SER A 302 3.00 -25.33 15.88
CA SER A 302 3.97 -26.20 16.59
C SER A 302 5.33 -26.38 15.90
N ARG A 303 5.46 -26.01 14.62
CA ARG A 303 6.74 -26.04 13.86
C ARG A 303 7.47 -24.69 13.85
N SER A 304 6.81 -23.64 14.35
CA SER A 304 7.18 -22.24 14.13
C SER A 304 7.42 -21.57 15.48
N ILE A 305 8.64 -21.73 16.00
CA ILE A 305 9.06 -21.22 17.32
C ILE A 305 9.40 -19.73 17.22
N TYR A 306 8.87 -18.91 18.12
CA TYR A 306 9.18 -17.48 18.17
C TYR A 306 10.57 -17.23 18.76
N LYS A 307 11.44 -16.59 17.96
CA LYS A 307 12.84 -16.30 18.30
C LYS A 307 13.09 -14.86 18.78
N GLY A 308 12.04 -14.06 19.01
CA GLY A 308 12.19 -12.71 19.54
C GLY A 308 12.43 -12.72 21.06
N ASN A 309 12.98 -11.62 21.58
CA ASN A 309 13.46 -11.52 22.97
C ASN A 309 12.38 -11.12 23.99
N GLU A 310 11.21 -10.68 23.52
CA GLU A 310 10.12 -10.12 24.35
C GLU A 310 8.82 -10.91 24.14
N GLU A 311 8.04 -11.11 25.21
CA GLU A 311 6.63 -11.52 25.08
C GLU A 311 5.77 -10.35 24.57
N THR A 312 4.86 -10.59 23.63
CA THR A 312 4.00 -9.54 23.05
C THR A 312 2.69 -10.13 22.49
N GLU A 313 1.54 -9.51 22.80
CA GLU A 313 0.30 -9.71 22.04
C GLU A 313 0.17 -8.65 20.94
N VAL A 314 0.02 -9.08 19.68
CA VAL A 314 -0.21 -8.18 18.54
C VAL A 314 -1.52 -8.54 17.83
N ARG A 315 -2.40 -7.55 17.69
CA ARG A 315 -3.74 -7.71 17.11
C ARG A 315 -3.87 -7.04 15.76
N VAL A 316 -4.19 -7.82 14.72
CA VAL A 316 -4.36 -7.33 13.34
C VAL A 316 -5.78 -7.58 12.82
N TRP A 317 -6.21 -6.78 11.84
CA TRP A 317 -7.47 -6.94 11.12
C TRP A 317 -7.18 -7.21 9.62
N GLY A 318 -8.20 -7.17 8.76
CA GLY A 318 -8.03 -7.40 7.32
C GLY A 318 -7.77 -8.85 6.89
N ARG A 319 -7.68 -9.80 7.83
CA ARG A 319 -7.30 -11.23 7.66
C ARG A 319 -7.86 -12.00 6.45
N ARG A 320 -9.02 -11.61 5.92
CA ARG A 320 -9.58 -12.18 4.68
C ARG A 320 -8.68 -11.97 3.46
N ARG A 321 -7.85 -10.92 3.47
CA ARG A 321 -6.82 -10.63 2.47
C ARG A 321 -5.69 -11.69 2.45
N LEU A 322 -5.53 -12.51 3.50
CA LEU A 322 -4.56 -13.61 3.48
C LEU A 322 -4.89 -14.74 2.49
N PHE A 323 -6.11 -14.82 1.96
CA PHE A 323 -6.43 -15.78 0.89
C PHE A 323 -5.61 -15.56 -0.40
N ILE A 324 -5.08 -14.35 -0.61
CA ILE A 324 -4.10 -14.04 -1.66
C ILE A 324 -2.86 -14.95 -1.58
N LEU A 325 -2.48 -15.38 -0.37
CA LEU A 325 -1.33 -16.26 -0.13
C LEU A 325 -1.64 -17.75 -0.40
N GLU A 326 -2.90 -18.14 -0.65
CA GLU A 326 -3.30 -19.55 -0.73
C GLU A 326 -2.56 -20.30 -1.85
N ARG A 327 -2.46 -19.69 -3.03
CA ARG A 327 -1.76 -20.26 -4.19
C ARG A 327 -0.25 -20.44 -3.95
N LEU A 328 0.31 -19.72 -2.98
CA LEU A 328 1.73 -19.75 -2.64
C LEU A 328 2.09 -20.88 -1.67
N ILE A 329 1.14 -21.38 -0.88
CA ILE A 329 1.39 -22.41 0.15
C ILE A 329 2.11 -23.66 -0.38
N PRO A 330 1.80 -24.21 -1.59
CA PRO A 330 2.48 -25.40 -2.10
C PRO A 330 3.89 -25.14 -2.65
N VAL A 331 4.26 -23.88 -2.91
CA VAL A 331 5.54 -23.48 -3.52
C VAL A 331 6.45 -22.68 -2.58
N ALA A 332 5.93 -22.20 -1.46
CA ALA A 332 6.68 -21.49 -0.44
C ALA A 332 7.47 -22.43 0.47
N LYS A 333 8.69 -22.05 0.81
CA LYS A 333 9.53 -22.70 1.84
C LYS A 333 9.10 -22.28 3.25
N ARG A 334 8.74 -21.00 3.42
CA ARG A 334 8.29 -20.37 4.68
C ARG A 334 7.50 -19.08 4.39
N PHE A 335 6.78 -18.59 5.40
CA PHE A 335 6.16 -17.27 5.42
C PHE A 335 6.76 -16.44 6.56
N THR A 336 7.57 -15.42 6.25
CA THR A 336 8.06 -14.45 7.24
C THR A 336 6.98 -13.39 7.47
N ILE A 337 6.46 -13.29 8.69
CA ILE A 337 5.46 -12.29 9.07
C ILE A 337 6.18 -11.16 9.83
N SER A 338 5.86 -9.91 9.48
CA SER A 338 6.40 -8.71 10.12
C SER A 338 5.25 -7.82 10.60
N LEU A 339 5.13 -7.63 11.92
CA LEU A 339 4.05 -6.91 12.56
C LEU A 339 4.55 -5.59 13.17
N LEU A 340 4.03 -4.45 12.73
CA LEU A 340 4.39 -3.13 13.28
C LEU A 340 3.70 -2.79 14.62
N GLY A 341 2.80 -3.65 15.09
CA GLY A 341 2.04 -3.48 16.32
C GLY A 341 0.54 -3.64 16.12
N THR A 342 -0.22 -3.56 17.22
CA THR A 342 -1.68 -3.72 17.19
C THR A 342 -2.32 -2.62 16.34
N GLY A 343 -3.17 -2.99 15.38
CA GLY A 343 -3.90 -2.07 14.51
C GLY A 343 -3.05 -1.28 13.50
N MET A 344 -1.74 -1.55 13.47
CA MET A 344 -0.77 -1.01 12.51
C MET A 344 -0.69 -1.93 11.26
N PRO A 345 0.01 -1.53 10.19
CA PRO A 345 0.26 -2.40 9.07
C PRO A 345 0.97 -3.72 9.44
N SER A 346 0.76 -4.74 8.61
CA SER A 346 1.41 -6.04 8.73
C SER A 346 1.82 -6.56 7.35
N PHE A 347 2.99 -7.17 7.29
CA PHE A 347 3.59 -7.69 6.06
C PHE A 347 3.75 -9.22 6.16
N TYR A 348 3.47 -9.92 5.07
CA TYR A 348 3.55 -11.37 4.96
C TYR A 348 4.41 -11.69 3.73
N ILE A 349 5.61 -12.20 3.94
CA ILE A 349 6.61 -12.48 2.89
C ILE A 349 6.66 -13.98 2.67
N ALA A 350 6.25 -14.46 1.50
CA ALA A 350 6.44 -15.85 1.08
C ALA A 350 7.82 -16.01 0.44
N ASP A 351 8.65 -16.88 1.01
CA ASP A 351 9.95 -17.29 0.48
C ASP A 351 9.72 -18.44 -0.51
N LEU A 352 9.92 -18.20 -1.81
CA LEU A 352 9.70 -19.18 -2.88
C LEU A 352 11.04 -19.75 -3.42
N GLY A 353 12.15 -19.52 -2.70
CA GLY A 353 13.50 -19.64 -3.25
C GLY A 353 13.90 -18.39 -4.02
N ASP A 354 14.14 -18.52 -5.33
CA ASP A 354 14.62 -17.48 -6.25
C ASP A 354 13.56 -16.36 -6.52
N MET A 355 12.50 -16.33 -5.71
CA MET A 355 11.51 -15.26 -5.69
C MET A 355 11.01 -15.03 -4.26
N ASN A 356 10.59 -13.79 -3.99
CA ASN A 356 9.89 -13.39 -2.78
C ASN A 356 8.53 -12.74 -3.12
N PHE A 357 7.46 -13.10 -2.41
CA PHE A 357 6.16 -12.43 -2.55
C PHE A 357 5.78 -11.74 -1.24
N THR A 358 5.76 -10.40 -1.23
CA THR A 358 5.44 -9.57 -0.06
C THR A 358 4.02 -9.02 -0.17
N LEU A 359 3.11 -9.48 0.70
CA LEU A 359 1.77 -8.93 0.89
C LEU A 359 1.77 -7.93 2.05
N GLY A 360 1.58 -6.64 1.76
CA GLY A 360 1.50 -5.56 2.75
C GLY A 360 0.05 -5.13 3.01
N LEU A 361 -0.45 -5.34 4.23
CA LEU A 361 -1.81 -4.97 4.62
C LEU A 361 -1.80 -3.70 5.49
N SER A 362 -2.62 -2.70 5.15
CA SER A 362 -2.76 -1.39 5.82
C SER A 362 -3.30 -1.40 7.27
N GLY A 363 -3.34 -2.58 7.91
CA GLY A 363 -3.86 -2.79 9.26
C GLY A 363 -5.39 -2.97 9.34
N TRP A 364 -6.16 -2.13 8.64
CA TRP A 364 -7.64 -2.13 8.69
C TRP A 364 -8.29 -2.29 7.31
N THR A 365 -9.52 -2.79 7.27
CA THR A 365 -10.28 -2.91 5.99
C THR A 365 -10.59 -1.55 5.37
N ALA A 366 -10.86 -0.53 6.19
CA ALA A 366 -11.26 0.82 5.78
C ALA A 366 -10.15 1.89 5.88
N ASN A 367 -8.92 1.52 6.27
CA ASN A 367 -7.75 2.36 6.04
C ASN A 367 -7.11 1.91 4.73
N ASP A 368 -6.92 2.84 3.80
CA ASP A 368 -6.06 2.68 2.64
C ASP A 368 -4.61 3.10 2.98
N TRP A 369 -3.67 2.71 2.12
CA TRP A 369 -2.30 3.20 2.14
C TRP A 369 -2.19 4.66 1.67
N THR A 370 -3.23 5.21 1.06
CA THR A 370 -3.16 6.37 0.15
C THR A 370 -3.81 7.65 0.70
N ARG A 371 -4.65 7.55 1.75
CA ARG A 371 -5.35 8.67 2.41
C ARG A 371 -5.25 8.62 3.93
N MET A 372 -5.21 7.43 4.52
CA MET A 372 -5.31 7.26 5.98
C MET A 372 -3.97 6.94 6.66
N GLY A 373 -3.04 6.27 5.97
CA GLY A 373 -1.82 5.72 6.57
C GLY A 373 -0.93 6.74 7.29
N ASN A 374 -0.37 7.70 6.55
CA ASN A 374 0.51 8.75 7.06
C ASN A 374 1.67 8.22 7.94
N PHE A 375 2.30 7.12 7.51
CA PHE A 375 3.43 6.47 8.17
C PHE A 375 4.76 7.15 7.85
N ASP A 376 4.84 7.89 6.74
CA ASP A 376 5.90 8.86 6.43
C ASP A 376 6.12 9.88 7.56
N LEU A 377 5.05 10.25 8.28
CA LEU A 377 5.11 11.13 9.45
C LEU A 377 5.81 10.50 10.67
N MET A 378 5.91 9.17 10.71
CA MET A 378 6.63 8.42 11.76
C MET A 378 8.11 8.19 11.44
N ALA A 379 8.46 8.17 10.15
CA ALA A 379 9.82 8.00 9.65
C ALA A 379 10.78 9.12 10.14
N PRO A 380 12.12 8.95 10.05
CA PRO A 380 13.09 9.95 10.48
C PRO A 380 12.90 11.29 9.75
N ARG A 381 13.11 12.39 10.48
CA ARG A 381 12.91 13.78 10.01
C ARG A 381 14.11 14.68 10.30
N ALA A 382 15.32 14.12 10.27
CA ALA A 382 16.54 14.91 10.31
C ALA A 382 16.55 15.90 9.13
N GLU A 383 16.68 17.20 9.42
CA GLU A 383 16.89 18.27 8.43
C GLU A 383 18.33 18.18 7.91
N THR A 384 18.58 17.12 7.14
CA THR A 384 19.85 16.83 6.48
C THR A 384 20.12 17.85 5.38
N GLU A 385 21.33 18.41 5.34
CA GLU A 385 21.73 19.38 4.32
C GLU A 385 21.53 18.80 2.90
N PRO A 386 21.03 19.59 1.92
CA PRO A 386 20.85 19.11 0.54
C PRO A 386 22.12 18.51 -0.08
N MET A 387 23.30 19.02 0.28
CA MET A 387 24.59 18.44 -0.12
C MET A 387 24.79 17.03 0.44
N THR A 388 24.53 16.82 1.73
CA THR A 388 24.59 15.49 2.35
C THR A 388 23.57 14.52 1.75
N GLN A 389 22.35 14.99 1.47
CA GLN A 389 21.35 14.18 0.77
C GLN A 389 21.85 13.75 -0.61
N GLN A 390 22.40 14.66 -1.41
CA GLN A 390 22.92 14.35 -2.73
C GLN A 390 24.10 13.37 -2.67
N THR A 391 24.99 13.48 -1.69
CA THR A 391 26.08 12.51 -1.45
C THR A 391 25.53 11.12 -1.15
N VAL A 392 24.58 10.99 -0.21
CA VAL A 392 23.94 9.70 0.14
C VAL A 392 23.22 9.08 -1.06
N TYR A 393 22.53 9.88 -1.88
CA TYR A 393 21.88 9.38 -3.10
C TYR A 393 22.86 8.94 -4.18
N THR A 394 23.92 9.71 -4.40
CA THR A 394 24.94 9.41 -5.41
C THR A 394 25.65 8.11 -5.05
N ALA A 395 26.03 7.96 -3.76
CA ALA A 395 26.62 6.74 -3.25
C ALA A 395 25.70 5.52 -3.38
N LEU A 396 24.42 5.61 -2.99
CA LEU A 396 23.46 4.52 -3.20
C LEU A 396 23.27 4.20 -4.70
N ARG A 397 23.42 5.18 -5.59
CA ARG A 397 23.32 4.99 -7.05
C ARG A 397 24.55 4.32 -7.69
N GLU A 398 25.71 4.33 -7.03
CA GLU A 398 26.87 3.53 -7.46
C GLU A 398 26.59 2.03 -7.29
N ASN A 399 26.09 1.63 -6.11
CA ASN A 399 25.84 0.23 -5.77
C ASN A 399 24.43 -0.26 -6.17
N TRP A 400 23.51 0.67 -6.47
CA TRP A 400 22.06 0.49 -6.67
C TRP A 400 21.27 -0.07 -5.48
N VAL A 401 21.86 -0.98 -4.70
CA VAL A 401 21.30 -1.58 -3.49
C VAL A 401 22.33 -1.58 -2.36
N GLU A 402 21.95 -1.06 -1.19
CA GLU A 402 22.80 -1.01 0.00
C GLU A 402 21.94 -0.90 1.27
N ASP A 403 22.42 -1.46 2.39
CA ASP A 403 21.79 -1.24 3.69
C ASP A 403 22.28 0.07 4.35
N ALA A 404 21.57 0.52 5.38
CA ALA A 404 21.85 1.81 6.02
C ALA A 404 23.12 1.81 6.89
N ASP A 405 23.59 0.64 7.36
CA ASP A 405 24.82 0.53 8.15
C ASP A 405 26.05 0.49 7.23
N SER A 406 26.02 -0.27 6.13
CA SER A 406 27.06 -0.22 5.09
C SER A 406 27.23 1.21 4.57
N LEU A 407 26.14 1.87 4.18
CA LEU A 407 26.20 3.23 3.62
C LEU A 407 26.64 4.28 4.66
N SER A 408 26.30 4.10 5.94
CA SER A 408 26.80 4.92 7.06
C SER A 408 28.31 4.78 7.26
N ASN A 409 28.82 3.54 7.29
CA ASN A 409 30.25 3.26 7.40
C ASN A 409 31.02 3.76 6.16
N ARG A 410 30.52 3.52 4.95
CA ARG A 410 31.17 3.89 3.67
C ARG A 410 31.30 5.40 3.48
N LEU A 411 30.34 6.18 3.99
CA LEU A 411 30.36 7.64 3.92
C LEU A 411 30.91 8.32 5.18
N ASN A 412 31.21 7.56 6.24
CA ASN A 412 31.57 8.08 7.56
C ASN A 412 30.55 9.11 8.09
N LEU A 413 29.25 8.83 7.91
CA LEU A 413 28.12 9.65 8.34
C LEU A 413 27.32 8.95 9.45
N ASP A 414 26.79 9.70 10.41
CA ASP A 414 25.87 9.13 11.43
C ASP A 414 24.67 8.44 10.74
N ARG A 415 24.36 7.23 11.22
CA ARG A 415 23.26 6.40 10.73
C ARG A 415 21.93 7.16 10.66
N LYS A 416 21.67 8.08 11.61
CA LYS A 416 20.45 8.93 11.61
C LYS A 416 20.39 9.85 10.39
N THR A 417 21.53 10.45 10.01
CA THR A 417 21.68 11.31 8.82
C THR A 417 21.43 10.51 7.54
N VAL A 418 22.01 9.30 7.46
CA VAL A 418 21.79 8.40 6.31
C VAL A 418 20.33 7.95 6.22
N LEU A 419 19.72 7.50 7.33
CA LEU A 419 18.30 7.13 7.36
C LEU A 419 17.36 8.32 7.08
N GLY A 420 17.72 9.54 7.50
CA GLY A 420 17.00 10.77 7.17
C GLY A 420 17.01 11.09 5.68
N ALA A 421 18.18 11.00 5.04
CA ALA A 421 18.31 11.17 3.59
C ALA A 421 17.57 10.06 2.82
N LEU A 422 17.73 8.79 3.19
CA LEU A 422 17.03 7.66 2.57
C LEU A 422 15.51 7.74 2.74
N SER A 423 15.03 8.21 3.89
CA SER A 423 13.61 8.57 4.14
C SER A 423 13.15 9.66 3.17
N ALA A 424 13.94 10.73 2.96
CA ALA A 424 13.63 11.78 2.00
C ALA A 424 13.57 11.28 0.55
N PHE A 425 14.50 10.42 0.10
CA PHE A 425 14.45 9.82 -1.24
C PHE A 425 13.33 8.79 -1.42
N THR A 426 12.95 8.09 -0.34
CA THR A 426 11.75 7.26 -0.31
C THR A 426 10.49 8.11 -0.50
N GLN A 427 10.37 9.25 0.19
CA GLN A 427 9.27 10.22 0.00
C GLN A 427 9.30 10.91 -1.37
N ALA A 428 10.48 11.09 -1.97
CA ALA A 428 10.62 11.62 -3.33
C ALA A 428 10.35 10.56 -4.42
N GLY A 429 10.01 9.32 -4.05
CA GLY A 429 9.74 8.23 -4.98
C GLY A 429 10.96 7.77 -5.78
N ARG A 430 12.17 8.11 -5.31
CA ARG A 430 13.50 7.81 -5.92
C ARG A 430 14.18 6.57 -5.34
N ALA A 431 13.76 6.15 -4.15
CA ALA A 431 14.19 4.92 -3.50
C ALA A 431 12.99 4.04 -3.08
N ILE A 432 13.29 2.80 -2.72
CA ILE A 432 12.38 1.88 -2.02
C ILE A 432 13.17 1.07 -0.98
N PHE A 433 12.54 0.70 0.13
CA PHE A 433 13.12 -0.20 1.14
C PHE A 433 12.56 -1.61 0.95
N ASP A 434 13.45 -2.59 0.78
CA ASP A 434 13.10 -4.00 0.65
C ASP A 434 13.06 -4.67 2.02
N LEU A 435 11.88 -5.06 2.49
CA LEU A 435 11.71 -5.67 3.82
C LEU A 435 12.29 -7.08 3.94
N ASN A 436 12.49 -7.80 2.82
CA ASN A 436 13.02 -9.16 2.81
C ASN A 436 14.55 -9.15 2.91
N LYS A 437 15.22 -8.36 2.05
CA LYS A 437 16.69 -8.19 2.03
C LYS A 437 17.19 -7.13 3.04
N LYS A 438 16.30 -6.30 3.61
CA LYS A 438 16.55 -5.18 4.55
C LYS A 438 17.46 -4.06 4.02
N VAL A 439 17.38 -3.83 2.72
CA VAL A 439 18.22 -2.90 1.95
C VAL A 439 17.39 -1.78 1.34
N PHE A 440 18.00 -0.63 1.09
CA PHE A 440 17.44 0.39 0.21
C PHE A 440 17.87 0.13 -1.23
N ARG A 441 16.97 0.40 -2.18
CA ARG A 441 17.16 0.21 -3.62
C ARG A 441 16.88 1.52 -4.37
N ILE A 442 17.63 1.81 -5.41
CA ILE A 442 17.28 2.89 -6.35
C ILE A 442 16.08 2.47 -7.19
N ARG A 443 15.01 3.27 -7.15
CA ARG A 443 13.77 3.01 -7.90
C ARG A 443 13.07 4.33 -8.12
N GLU A 444 13.12 4.90 -9.32
CA GLU A 444 12.46 6.17 -9.66
C GLU A 444 11.04 5.92 -10.20
N LEU A 445 10.00 6.45 -9.53
CA LEU A 445 8.60 6.35 -10.01
C LEU A 445 8.33 7.19 -11.27
N SER A 446 8.95 8.37 -11.36
CA SER A 446 8.66 9.37 -12.39
C SER A 446 9.96 9.96 -12.96
N ARG A 447 9.91 10.33 -14.24
CA ARG A 447 11.03 10.99 -14.95
C ARG A 447 11.20 12.44 -14.50
N GLU A 448 10.09 13.17 -14.38
CA GLU A 448 10.07 14.48 -13.74
C GLU A 448 10.16 14.29 -12.22
N ALA A 449 10.73 15.26 -11.51
CA ALA A 449 10.67 15.27 -10.06
C ALA A 449 9.20 15.29 -9.63
N LEU A 450 8.78 14.31 -8.81
CA LEU A 450 7.44 14.32 -8.24
C LEU A 450 7.18 15.69 -7.60
N PRO A 451 5.97 16.25 -7.69
CA PRO A 451 5.62 17.48 -6.99
C PRO A 451 5.46 17.16 -5.50
N VAL A 452 6.58 16.92 -4.81
CA VAL A 452 6.65 16.45 -3.43
C VAL A 452 5.89 17.40 -2.51
N ASP A 453 5.93 18.71 -2.77
CA ASP A 453 5.12 19.70 -2.08
C ASP A 453 3.62 19.47 -2.26
N ARG A 454 3.13 19.19 -3.47
CA ARG A 454 1.72 18.86 -3.72
C ARG A 454 1.32 17.52 -3.09
N LEU A 455 2.25 16.57 -2.98
CA LEU A 455 2.04 15.28 -2.31
C LEU A 455 2.05 15.41 -0.77
N ARG A 456 2.87 16.31 -0.21
CA ARG A 456 2.98 16.63 1.23
C ARG A 456 1.86 17.55 1.71
N PHE A 457 1.62 18.68 1.06
CA PHE A 457 0.59 19.66 1.44
C PHE A 457 -0.85 19.17 1.24
N ALA A 458 -1.04 18.01 0.61
CA ALA A 458 -2.31 17.25 0.69
C ALA A 458 -2.63 16.76 2.12
N ASN A 459 -1.68 16.82 3.06
CA ASN A 459 -1.82 16.38 4.43
C ASN A 459 -2.21 17.53 5.36
N GLU A 460 -3.52 17.76 5.51
CA GLU A 460 -4.11 18.85 6.32
C GLU A 460 -3.51 18.95 7.75
N ARG A 461 -3.13 17.81 8.34
CA ARG A 461 -2.51 17.72 9.67
C ARG A 461 -1.13 18.36 9.75
N GLU A 462 -0.34 18.29 8.68
CA GLU A 462 1.00 18.89 8.61
C GLU A 462 0.94 20.39 8.32
N ALA A 463 0.01 20.82 7.47
CA ALA A 463 -0.31 22.25 7.32
C ALA A 463 -0.77 22.86 8.67
N SER A 464 -1.65 22.17 9.39
CA SER A 464 -2.09 22.56 10.74
C SER A 464 -0.94 22.59 11.75
N ALA A 465 -0.02 21.62 11.68
CA ALA A 465 1.13 21.54 12.58
C ALA A 465 2.07 22.75 12.43
N ASN A 466 2.44 23.11 11.19
CA ASN A 466 3.24 24.30 10.91
C ASN A 466 2.54 25.57 11.40
N HIS A 467 1.23 25.69 11.15
CA HIS A 467 0.42 26.83 11.59
C HIS A 467 0.43 27.06 13.12
N PHE A 468 0.56 26.00 13.94
CA PHE A 468 0.75 26.14 15.39
C PHE A 468 2.14 26.66 15.78
N ILE A 469 3.18 26.32 15.00
CA ILE A 469 4.57 26.74 15.25
C ILE A 469 4.76 28.20 14.86
N ASP A 470 4.25 28.59 13.69
CA ASP A 470 4.38 29.96 13.18
C ASP A 470 3.59 30.97 14.06
N ARG A 471 2.47 30.52 14.65
CA ARG A 471 1.74 31.22 15.72
C ARG A 471 2.39 31.18 17.10
N LYS A 472 3.55 30.54 17.24
CA LYS A 472 4.29 30.30 18.51
C LYS A 472 3.41 29.67 19.61
N ALA A 473 2.42 28.87 19.22
CA ALA A 473 1.37 28.32 20.08
C ALA A 473 1.74 26.97 20.74
N VAL A 474 2.95 26.49 20.51
CA VAL A 474 3.54 25.26 21.05
C VAL A 474 4.38 25.59 22.29
N THR A 475 4.53 24.66 23.22
CA THR A 475 5.53 24.69 24.31
C THR A 475 6.12 23.29 24.46
N LEU A 476 7.45 23.17 24.39
CA LEU A 476 8.18 21.90 24.41
C LEU A 476 8.90 21.68 25.75
N LYS A 477 9.05 20.41 26.12
CA LYS A 477 10.02 19.90 27.10
C LYS A 477 10.61 18.59 26.56
N SER A 478 11.89 18.59 26.24
CA SER A 478 12.66 17.40 25.86
C SER A 478 13.36 16.78 27.08
N SER A 479 13.50 15.46 27.08
CA SER A 479 14.37 14.72 28.00
C SER A 479 14.86 13.44 27.32
N THR A 480 16.18 13.24 27.27
CA THR A 480 16.80 12.01 26.76
C THR A 480 16.87 10.96 27.87
N GLY A 481 16.45 9.73 27.58
CA GLY A 481 16.62 8.59 28.46
C GLY A 481 18.04 8.02 28.42
N THR A 482 18.36 7.15 29.37
CA THR A 482 19.63 6.39 29.41
C THR A 482 19.86 5.58 28.14
N ASP A 483 18.77 5.10 27.53
CA ASP A 483 18.78 4.10 26.46
C ASP A 483 18.85 4.76 25.07
N GLY A 484 19.28 6.03 24.99
CA GLY A 484 19.32 6.84 23.77
C GLY A 484 17.95 7.31 23.25
N THR A 485 16.85 6.88 23.87
CA THR A 485 15.49 7.30 23.48
C THR A 485 15.21 8.75 23.87
N LEU A 486 14.57 9.50 22.98
CA LEU A 486 14.24 10.91 23.17
C LEU A 486 12.74 11.04 23.51
N ARG A 487 12.43 11.45 24.74
CA ARG A 487 11.06 11.79 25.14
C ARG A 487 10.81 13.28 24.92
N LEU A 488 9.79 13.59 24.12
CA LEU A 488 9.28 14.95 23.94
C LEU A 488 7.91 15.04 24.59
N SER A 489 7.73 15.98 25.51
CA SER A 489 6.43 16.29 26.12
C SER A 489 6.12 17.76 25.91
N GLY A 490 4.85 18.17 25.98
CA GLY A 490 4.56 19.58 25.79
C GLY A 490 3.10 19.97 25.90
N THR A 491 2.80 21.13 25.33
CA THR A 491 1.44 21.65 25.21
C THR A 491 1.31 22.41 23.89
N VAL A 492 0.23 22.17 23.16
CA VAL A 492 -0.13 22.94 21.95
C VAL A 492 -1.47 23.61 22.19
N LYS A 493 -1.54 24.91 21.94
CA LYS A 493 -2.74 25.73 22.14
C LYS A 493 -3.48 25.92 20.81
N ASP A 494 -4.63 25.26 20.65
CA ASP A 494 -5.59 25.60 19.60
C ASP A 494 -6.70 26.48 20.18
N LYS A 495 -6.85 27.71 19.66
CA LYS A 495 -7.85 28.70 20.08
C LYS A 495 -7.85 28.91 21.61
N LYS A 496 -8.81 28.31 22.33
CA LYS A 496 -8.95 28.36 23.79
C LYS A 496 -8.47 27.07 24.49
N THR A 497 -8.29 25.97 23.75
CA THR A 497 -7.98 24.64 24.29
C THR A 497 -6.47 24.41 24.34
N LYS A 498 -6.00 23.71 25.37
CA LYS A 498 -4.60 23.26 25.50
C LYS A 498 -4.55 21.74 25.41
N TYR A 499 -4.00 21.21 24.32
CA TYR A 499 -3.74 19.79 24.18
C TYR A 499 -2.34 19.45 24.71
N LYS A 500 -2.20 18.26 25.31
CA LYS A 500 -0.93 17.74 25.81
C LYS A 500 -0.52 16.52 24.98
N PRO A 501 0.43 16.66 24.05
CA PRO A 501 1.05 15.51 23.38
C PRO A 501 2.32 15.08 24.11
N GLU A 502 2.60 13.78 24.07
CA GLU A 502 3.87 13.18 24.42
C GLU A 502 4.32 12.23 23.32
N LEU A 503 5.63 12.19 23.05
CA LEU A 503 6.29 11.41 22.02
C LEU A 503 7.47 10.67 22.66
N LEU A 504 7.70 9.43 22.23
CA LEU A 504 8.94 8.70 22.44
C LEU A 504 9.53 8.40 21.07
N ILE A 505 10.72 8.96 20.83
CA ILE A 505 11.48 8.85 19.59
C ILE A 505 12.66 7.90 19.85
N ASP A 506 12.92 6.98 18.93
CA ASP A 506 14.02 6.00 19.03
C ASP A 506 15.38 6.56 18.60
N SER A 507 16.42 5.73 18.71
CA SER A 507 17.80 6.10 18.35
C SER A 507 18.02 6.33 16.84
N ASP A 508 17.09 5.88 15.97
CA ASP A 508 17.07 6.14 14.53
C ASP A 508 16.19 7.38 14.19
N GLU A 509 15.82 8.18 15.19
CA GLU A 509 14.87 9.31 15.14
C GLU A 509 13.43 8.96 14.68
N ARG A 510 13.00 7.70 14.69
CA ARG A 510 11.62 7.31 14.36
C ARG A 510 10.66 7.53 15.53
N LEU A 511 9.39 7.77 15.24
CA LEU A 511 8.34 7.87 16.26
C LEU A 511 7.90 6.47 16.75
N ALA A 512 8.49 6.00 17.83
CA ALA A 512 8.21 4.66 18.39
C ALA A 512 6.89 4.61 19.19
N GLN A 513 6.59 5.64 19.99
CA GLN A 513 5.32 5.75 20.73
C GLN A 513 4.84 7.19 20.80
N ALA A 514 3.53 7.40 20.94
CA ALA A 514 2.96 8.73 21.17
C ALA A 514 1.59 8.69 21.86
N THR A 515 1.30 9.74 22.64
CA THR A 515 -0.02 10.02 23.23
C THR A 515 -0.43 11.49 23.00
N CYS A 516 -1.73 11.78 22.95
CA CYS A 516 -2.23 13.16 22.92
C CYS A 516 -3.65 13.25 23.48
N THR A 517 -4.04 14.41 24.01
CA THR A 517 -5.39 14.67 24.50
C THR A 517 -6.37 15.20 23.45
N CYS A 518 -6.00 15.27 22.16
CA CYS A 518 -6.90 15.72 21.10
C CYS A 518 -7.88 14.62 20.64
N ASN A 519 -9.07 15.02 20.17
CA ASN A 519 -10.11 14.07 19.75
C ASN A 519 -9.64 13.10 18.65
N PHE A 520 -8.79 13.56 17.72
CA PHE A 520 -8.23 12.70 16.67
C PHE A 520 -7.48 11.50 17.26
N TYR A 521 -6.62 11.71 18.26
CA TYR A 521 -5.88 10.63 18.91
C TYR A 521 -6.79 9.77 19.81
N THR A 522 -7.76 10.37 20.50
CA THR A 522 -8.73 9.60 21.31
C THR A 522 -9.50 8.59 20.44
N GLN A 523 -9.91 9.00 19.24
CA GLN A 523 -10.65 8.16 18.29
C GLN A 523 -9.77 7.19 17.48
N ASN A 524 -8.58 7.61 17.02
CA ASN A 524 -7.79 6.88 16.01
C ASN A 524 -6.42 6.38 16.51
N LYS A 525 -5.99 6.76 17.72
CA LYS A 525 -4.65 6.50 18.28
C LYS A 525 -3.54 6.85 17.28
N LEU A 526 -2.66 5.90 16.95
CA LEU A 526 -1.65 6.02 15.89
C LEU A 526 -2.02 5.26 14.61
N TYR A 527 -3.20 4.61 14.56
CA TYR A 527 -3.62 3.75 13.44
C TYR A 527 -3.84 4.51 12.11
N LYS A 528 -3.73 5.85 12.13
CA LYS A 528 -3.81 6.74 10.96
C LYS A 528 -2.67 7.76 10.95
N GLY A 529 -1.52 7.43 11.53
CA GLY A 529 -0.43 8.37 11.75
C GLY A 529 -0.64 9.33 12.93
N PRO A 530 0.39 10.11 13.31
CA PRO A 530 0.32 11.10 14.39
C PRO A 530 -0.65 12.25 14.11
N CYS A 531 -1.08 12.94 15.16
CA CYS A 531 -1.92 14.14 15.02
C CYS A 531 -1.10 15.42 14.80
N GLU A 532 -1.75 16.44 14.27
CA GLU A 532 -1.28 17.82 14.12
C GLU A 532 -0.51 18.37 15.34
N HIS A 533 -0.96 18.06 16.56
CA HIS A 533 -0.30 18.51 17.79
C HIS A 533 1.00 17.73 18.11
N MET A 534 1.08 16.45 17.73
CA MET A 534 2.31 15.64 17.85
C MET A 534 3.37 16.13 16.86
N LEU A 535 2.96 16.37 15.61
CA LEU A 535 3.81 16.95 14.57
C LEU A 535 4.36 18.32 15.00
N ALA A 536 3.51 19.18 15.58
CA ALA A 536 3.92 20.51 16.04
C ALA A 536 5.01 20.49 17.13
N LEU A 537 5.02 19.49 18.03
CA LEU A 537 6.13 19.29 18.97
C LEU A 537 7.40 18.79 18.25
N ARG A 538 7.28 17.81 17.34
CA ARG A 538 8.43 17.20 16.66
C ARG A 538 9.16 18.20 15.77
N ILE A 539 8.42 18.99 14.97
CA ILE A 539 8.99 20.04 14.11
C ILE A 539 9.56 21.19 14.96
N ARG A 540 8.89 21.59 16.05
CA ARG A 540 9.48 22.58 16.98
C ARG A 540 10.80 22.09 17.57
N HIS A 541 10.93 20.81 17.92
CA HIS A 541 12.18 20.29 18.45
C HIS A 541 13.31 20.34 17.40
N SER A 542 13.02 20.09 16.12
CA SER A 542 13.99 20.30 15.02
C SER A 542 14.44 21.76 14.96
N ARG A 543 13.49 22.70 14.95
CA ARG A 543 13.75 24.17 15.00
C ARG A 543 14.32 24.69 16.34
N GLU A 544 14.61 23.81 17.31
CA GLU A 544 15.35 24.14 18.55
C GLU A 544 16.72 23.41 18.63
N LYS A 545 17.07 22.60 17.63
CA LYS A 545 18.42 22.02 17.44
C LYS A 545 19.30 22.85 16.48
N VAL A 546 18.69 23.78 15.73
CA VAL A 546 19.31 24.67 14.73
C VAL A 546 19.36 26.09 15.28
#